data_AF-A0AAD0DEZ5-F1
#
_entry.id   AF-A0AAD0DEZ5-F1
#
_cell.length_a   1.000
_cell.length_b   1.000
_cell.length_c   1.000
_cell.angle_alpha   90.00
_cell.angle_beta   90.00
_cell.angle_gamma   90.00
#
_symmetry.space_group_name_H-M   'P 1'
#
loop_
_entity.id
_entity.type
_entity.pdbx_description
1 polymer ?
#
loop_
_entity_poly.entity_id
_entity_poly.type
_entity_poly.pdbx_seq_one_letter_code
_entity_poly.pdbx_strand_id
1 'polypeptide(L)'
;MSDSLSNKELVAVGHHLAKALSSDTPIMDIAKIVSRLAERLDCTTAALHATRAQRDQLGAENGKMLRLLTDISENHLEYLSEGEDCMMAGVPLDYVSEINTYVSRDVNAENPFKQTDAFLAEVRAQGAEGFIDFCGEENSVFVESKAYYRSLSDAVAEFAEQLRLGASQ
;
A
#
# COMPACT_ATOMS: atom_id res chain seq x y z
N MET A 1 8.36 28.15 5.54
CA MET A 1 9.32 29.04 6.23
C MET A 1 10.28 28.13 6.97
N SER A 2 11.57 28.22 6.68
CA SER A 2 12.59 27.43 7.37
C SER A 2 12.95 28.16 8.66
N ASP A 3 12.58 27.60 9.81
CA ASP A 3 13.05 28.07 11.11
C ASP A 3 14.55 27.75 11.23
N SER A 4 15.39 28.64 10.70
CA SER A 4 16.84 28.57 10.89
C SER A 4 17.19 29.17 12.25
N LEU A 5 17.81 28.38 13.12
CA LEU A 5 18.29 28.81 14.43
C LEU A 5 19.24 30.02 14.33
N SER A 6 19.19 30.92 15.30
CA SER A 6 20.16 32.03 15.43
C SER A 6 21.53 31.52 15.89
N ASN A 7 22.60 32.28 15.62
CA ASN A 7 23.97 31.90 15.98
C ASN A 7 24.15 31.60 17.49
N LYS A 8 23.43 32.31 18.37
CA LYS A 8 23.47 32.04 19.82
C LYS A 8 22.81 30.71 20.17
N GLU A 9 21.70 30.39 19.53
CA GLU A 9 20.99 29.12 19.73
C GLU A 9 21.83 27.95 19.19
N LEU A 10 22.51 28.14 18.05
CA LEU A 10 23.42 27.16 17.48
C LEU A 10 24.59 26.83 18.44
N VAL A 11 25.19 27.87 19.04
CA VAL A 11 26.28 27.72 20.03
C VAL A 11 25.78 27.03 21.31
N ALA A 12 24.57 27.35 21.77
CA ALA A 12 23.96 26.71 22.93
C ALA A 12 23.67 25.22 22.68
N VAL A 13 23.11 24.88 21.51
CA VAL A 13 22.90 23.49 21.08
C VAL A 13 24.24 22.75 20.97
N GLY A 14 25.29 23.40 20.44
CA GLY A 14 26.64 22.84 20.37
C GLY A 14 27.24 22.53 21.74
N HIS A 15 27.11 23.43 22.72
CA HIS A 15 27.54 23.17 24.10
C HIS A 15 26.73 22.05 24.76
N HIS A 16 25.42 21.99 24.51
CA HIS A 16 24.55 20.95 25.06
C HIS A 16 24.87 19.57 24.47
N LEU A 17 25.19 19.51 23.17
CA LEU A 17 25.68 18.32 22.48
C LEU A 17 27.02 17.88 23.06
N ALA A 18 28.01 18.78 23.16
CA ALA A 18 29.32 18.47 23.74
C ALA A 18 29.23 17.92 25.18
N LYS A 19 28.27 18.44 25.97
CA LYS A 19 27.99 17.95 27.33
C LYS A 19 27.33 16.56 27.33
N ALA A 20 26.45 16.29 26.37
CA ALA A 20 25.81 14.98 26.21
C ALA A 20 26.79 13.91 25.69
N LEU A 21 27.87 14.31 25.01
CA LEU A 21 28.96 13.46 24.52
C LEU A 21 30.05 13.17 25.59
N SER A 22 29.83 13.47 26.87
CA SER A 22 30.84 13.26 27.92
C SER A 22 31.23 11.78 28.10
N SER A 23 32.45 11.58 28.63
CA SER A 23 33.37 10.41 28.63
C SER A 23 32.86 8.97 28.70
N ASP A 24 31.60 8.69 29.02
CA ASP A 24 31.15 7.35 29.38
C ASP A 24 30.53 6.56 28.21
N THR A 25 30.23 7.22 27.10
CA THR A 25 29.89 6.55 25.83
C THR A 25 30.95 6.90 24.80
N PRO A 26 31.75 5.94 24.29
CA PRO A 26 32.75 6.23 23.27
C PRO A 26 32.09 6.92 22.08
N ILE A 27 32.68 8.02 21.58
CA ILE A 27 32.25 8.72 20.34
C ILE A 27 31.94 7.74 19.19
N MET A 28 32.64 6.61 19.16
CA MET A 28 32.43 5.51 18.23
C MET A 28 31.03 4.87 18.34
N ASP A 29 30.51 4.64 19.55
CA ASP A 29 29.21 4.02 19.74
C ASP A 29 28.07 5.00 19.43
N ILE A 30 28.30 6.28 19.69
CA ILE A 30 27.40 7.36 19.26
C ILE A 30 27.34 7.43 17.73
N ALA A 31 28.49 7.37 17.05
CA ALA A 31 28.54 7.31 15.59
C ALA A 31 27.77 6.09 15.05
N LYS A 32 27.94 4.90 15.63
CA LYS A 32 27.17 3.70 15.25
C LYS A 32 25.66 3.88 15.45
N ILE A 33 25.25 4.48 16.56
CA ILE A 33 23.83 4.74 16.84
C ILE A 33 23.26 5.73 15.81
N VAL A 34 23.97 6.82 15.53
CA VAL A 34 23.57 7.83 14.54
C VAL A 34 23.50 7.21 13.14
N SER A 35 24.46 6.37 12.75
CA SER A 35 24.42 5.64 11.48
C SER A 35 23.21 4.71 11.38
N ARG A 36 22.90 3.95 12.43
CA ARG A 36 21.70 3.09 12.48
C ARG A 36 20.40 3.89 12.44
N LEU A 37 20.37 5.07 13.09
CA LEU A 37 19.23 5.97 13.04
C LEU A 37 19.02 6.53 11.63
N ALA A 38 20.09 6.96 10.97
CA ALA A 38 20.05 7.44 9.59
C ALA A 38 19.52 6.35 8.65
N GLU A 39 20.08 5.14 8.74
CA GLU A 39 19.62 3.99 7.95
C GLU A 39 18.14 3.68 8.19
N ARG A 40 17.68 3.65 9.44
CA ARG A 40 16.25 3.45 9.76
C ARG A 40 15.38 4.60 9.24
N LEU A 41 15.86 5.84 9.32
CA LEU A 41 15.13 7.01 8.82
C LEU A 41 14.97 6.95 7.30
N ASP A 42 16.01 6.52 6.58
CA ASP A 42 15.95 6.30 5.13
C ASP A 42 14.96 5.19 4.78
N CYS A 43 15.01 4.04 5.47
CA CYS A 43 14.04 2.96 5.28
C CYS A 43 12.60 3.42 5.53
N THR A 44 12.35 4.16 6.63
CA THR A 44 11.00 4.66 6.95
C THR A 44 10.51 5.69 5.95
N THR A 45 11.41 6.53 5.43
CA THR A 45 11.10 7.53 4.40
C THR A 45 10.73 6.83 3.08
N ALA A 46 11.49 5.81 2.67
CA ALA A 46 11.18 5.01 1.49
C ALA A 46 9.82 4.29 1.63
N ALA A 47 9.56 3.66 2.77
CA ALA A 47 8.28 3.01 3.05
C ALA A 47 7.11 4.01 3.03
N LEU A 48 7.29 5.19 3.63
CA LEU A 48 6.28 6.25 3.63
C LEU A 48 5.94 6.72 2.20
N HIS A 49 6.95 6.90 1.35
CA HIS A 49 6.73 7.26 -0.05
C HIS A 49 5.97 6.18 -0.82
N ALA A 50 6.31 4.91 -0.63
CA ALA A 50 5.60 3.79 -1.26
C ALA A 50 4.13 3.72 -0.82
N THR A 51 3.86 3.76 0.49
CA THR A 51 2.48 3.75 1.01
C THR A 51 1.68 4.97 0.56
N ARG A 52 2.31 6.15 0.49
CA ARG A 52 1.65 7.35 -0.03
C ARG A 52 1.25 7.19 -1.50
N ALA A 53 2.14 6.64 -2.34
CA ALA A 53 1.85 6.39 -3.75
C ALA A 53 0.68 5.40 -3.91
N GLN A 54 0.68 4.30 -3.16
CA GLN A 54 -0.41 3.31 -3.18
C GLN A 54 -1.74 3.93 -2.73
N ARG A 55 -1.73 4.73 -1.65
CA ARG A 55 -2.93 5.44 -1.18
C ARG A 55 -3.47 6.41 -2.23
N ASP A 56 -2.59 7.17 -2.88
CA ASP A 56 -2.99 8.14 -3.90
C ASP A 56 -3.60 7.42 -5.12
N GLN A 57 -3.09 6.25 -5.48
CA GLN A 57 -3.67 5.38 -6.51
C GLN A 57 -5.06 4.85 -6.15
N LEU A 58 -5.25 4.32 -4.94
CA LEU A 58 -6.56 3.88 -4.43
C LEU A 58 -7.56 5.05 -4.33
N GLY A 59 -7.09 6.23 -3.91
CA GLY A 59 -7.90 7.44 -3.89
C GLY A 59 -8.37 7.85 -5.29
N ALA A 60 -7.50 7.76 -6.30
CA ALA A 60 -7.86 8.03 -7.69
C ALA A 60 -8.89 7.03 -8.23
N GLU A 61 -8.72 5.74 -7.92
CA GLU A 61 -9.66 4.68 -8.25
C GLU A 61 -11.06 4.93 -7.63
N ASN A 62 -11.11 5.24 -6.33
CA ASN A 62 -12.35 5.59 -5.65
C ASN A 62 -13.01 6.85 -6.25
N GLY A 63 -12.22 7.84 -6.64
CA GLY A 63 -12.72 9.04 -7.31
C GLY A 63 -13.36 8.75 -8.66
N LYS A 64 -12.80 7.82 -9.45
CA LYS A 64 -13.42 7.35 -10.70
C LYS A 64 -14.76 6.67 -10.44
N MET A 65 -14.83 5.78 -9.44
CA MET A 65 -16.07 5.09 -9.08
C MET A 65 -17.15 6.05 -8.60
N LEU A 66 -16.79 6.99 -7.72
CA LEU A 66 -17.74 8.00 -7.23
C LEU A 66 -18.34 8.81 -8.38
N ARG A 67 -17.51 9.23 -9.34
CA ARG A 67 -17.98 9.97 -10.51
C ARG A 67 -18.97 9.15 -11.34
N LEU A 68 -18.67 7.87 -11.59
CA LEU A 68 -19.58 6.98 -12.33
C LEU A 68 -20.93 6.82 -11.61
N LEU A 69 -20.91 6.66 -10.28
CA LEU A 69 -22.14 6.55 -9.49
C LEU A 69 -22.95 7.86 -9.53
N THR A 70 -22.29 9.01 -9.44
CA THR A 70 -22.94 10.32 -9.58
C THR A 70 -23.57 10.49 -10.95
N ASP A 71 -22.84 10.21 -12.03
CA ASP A 71 -23.36 10.34 -13.40
C ASP A 71 -24.60 9.43 -13.63
N ILE A 72 -24.57 8.17 -13.15
CA ILE A 72 -25.73 7.27 -13.23
C ILE A 72 -26.90 7.82 -12.41
N SER A 73 -26.64 8.29 -11.19
CA SER A 73 -27.69 8.83 -10.32
C SER A 73 -28.34 10.09 -10.88
N GLU A 74 -27.62 10.92 -11.61
CA GLU A 74 -28.16 12.16 -12.20
C GLU A 74 -28.93 11.90 -13.50
N ASN A 75 -28.62 10.81 -14.22
CA ASN A 75 -29.13 10.56 -15.56
C ASN A 75 -30.04 9.32 -15.68
N HIS A 76 -30.35 8.63 -14.58
CA HIS A 76 -31.35 7.57 -14.58
C HIS A 76 -32.78 8.14 -14.57
N LEU A 77 -33.70 7.38 -15.17
CA LEU A 77 -35.13 7.64 -15.17
C LEU A 77 -35.83 6.52 -14.43
N GLU A 78 -36.65 6.88 -13.46
CA GLU A 78 -37.55 5.94 -12.79
C GLU A 78 -38.89 5.88 -13.53
N TYR A 79 -39.37 4.68 -13.81
CA TYR A 79 -40.66 4.44 -14.46
C TYR A 79 -41.33 3.17 -13.92
N LEU A 80 -42.66 3.17 -13.91
CA LEU A 80 -43.44 1.97 -13.58
C LEU A 80 -43.43 1.02 -14.77
N SER A 81 -42.93 -0.20 -14.55
CA SER A 81 -42.97 -1.25 -15.58
C SER A 81 -44.34 -1.89 -15.64
N GLU A 82 -45.07 -1.70 -16.74
CA GLU A 82 -46.39 -2.30 -16.96
C GLU A 82 -46.36 -3.85 -16.94
N GLY A 83 -45.20 -4.45 -17.21
CA GLY A 83 -45.02 -5.91 -17.25
C GLY A 83 -44.59 -6.54 -15.92
N GLU A 84 -43.98 -5.76 -15.01
CA GLU A 84 -43.43 -6.29 -13.74
C GLU A 84 -44.09 -5.68 -12.48
N ASP A 85 -45.04 -4.75 -12.65
CA ASP A 85 -45.77 -4.05 -11.58
C ASP A 85 -44.85 -3.54 -10.46
N CYS A 86 -43.66 -3.05 -10.85
CA CYS A 86 -42.64 -2.53 -9.96
C CYS A 86 -41.98 -1.29 -10.56
N MET A 87 -41.37 -0.48 -9.70
CA MET A 87 -40.59 0.67 -10.14
C MET A 87 -39.26 0.19 -10.69
N MET A 88 -38.97 0.58 -11.93
CA MET A 88 -37.72 0.31 -12.61
C MET A 88 -36.91 1.59 -12.79
N ALA A 89 -35.59 1.47 -12.78
CA ALA A 89 -34.68 2.54 -13.16
C ALA A 89 -33.98 2.18 -14.48
N GLY A 90 -34.03 3.07 -15.45
CA GLY A 90 -33.36 2.92 -16.75
C GLY A 90 -32.47 4.10 -17.06
N VAL A 91 -31.38 3.86 -17.78
CA VAL A 91 -30.52 4.94 -18.32
C VAL A 91 -30.83 5.05 -19.82
N PRO A 92 -31.15 6.24 -20.35
CA PRO A 92 -31.40 6.41 -21.78
C PRO A 92 -30.19 6.00 -22.63
N LEU A 93 -30.44 5.39 -23.80
CA LEU A 93 -29.41 4.74 -24.62
C LEU A 93 -28.34 5.72 -25.16
N ASP A 94 -28.73 6.97 -25.40
CA ASP A 94 -27.84 8.09 -25.74
C ASP A 94 -26.86 8.43 -24.61
N TYR A 95 -27.28 8.32 -23.35
CA TYR A 95 -26.39 8.46 -22.18
C TYR A 95 -25.55 7.20 -21.91
N VAL A 96 -26.06 6.01 -22.26
CA VAL A 96 -25.25 4.78 -22.23
C VAL A 96 -24.01 4.92 -23.11
N SER A 97 -24.07 5.64 -24.24
CA SER A 97 -22.89 5.92 -25.08
C SER A 97 -21.80 6.71 -24.35
N GLU A 98 -22.16 7.71 -23.55
CA GLU A 98 -21.19 8.51 -22.79
C GLU A 98 -20.59 7.72 -21.63
N ILE A 99 -21.43 7.03 -20.85
CA ILE A 99 -20.98 6.14 -19.76
C ILE A 99 -20.07 5.04 -20.32
N ASN A 100 -20.44 4.43 -21.44
CA ASN A 100 -19.65 3.39 -22.07
C ASN A 100 -18.35 3.95 -22.68
N THR A 101 -18.33 5.21 -23.11
CA THR A 101 -17.09 5.91 -23.51
C THR A 101 -16.18 6.14 -22.30
N TYR A 102 -16.71 6.53 -21.14
CA TYR A 102 -15.93 6.70 -19.91
C TYR A 102 -15.42 5.38 -19.34
N VAL A 103 -16.28 4.35 -19.27
CA VAL A 103 -15.93 3.00 -18.83
C VAL A 103 -14.91 2.37 -19.79
N SER A 104 -15.07 2.55 -21.10
CA SER A 104 -14.08 2.08 -22.09
C SER A 104 -12.78 2.90 -22.07
N ARG A 105 -12.81 4.21 -21.80
CA ARG A 105 -11.60 5.03 -21.74
C ARG A 105 -10.80 4.81 -20.46
N ASP A 106 -11.48 4.82 -19.31
CA ASP A 106 -10.83 4.93 -18.00
C ASP A 106 -10.52 3.57 -17.38
N VAL A 107 -11.27 2.52 -17.77
CA VAL A 107 -11.12 1.14 -17.27
C VAL A 107 -11.21 0.09 -18.39
N ASN A 108 -11.20 0.48 -19.66
CA ASN A 108 -11.19 -0.41 -20.83
C ASN A 108 -12.36 -1.43 -20.88
N ALA A 109 -13.50 -1.09 -20.27
CA ALA A 109 -14.62 -2.01 -20.01
C ALA A 109 -14.23 -3.27 -19.21
N GLU A 110 -13.08 -3.23 -18.55
CA GLU A 110 -12.60 -4.23 -17.59
C GLU A 110 -12.87 -3.76 -16.15
N ASN A 111 -12.30 -4.48 -15.18
CA ASN A 111 -12.39 -4.15 -13.76
C ASN A 111 -11.90 -2.71 -13.46
N PRO A 112 -12.75 -1.81 -12.92
CA PRO A 112 -12.33 -0.49 -12.49
C PRO A 112 -11.44 -0.49 -11.25
N PHE A 113 -11.33 -1.63 -10.55
CA PHE A 113 -10.68 -1.77 -9.24
C PHE A 113 -9.27 -2.40 -9.29
N LYS A 114 -8.47 -2.06 -10.31
CA LYS A 114 -7.16 -2.68 -10.54
C LYS A 114 -6.18 -2.46 -9.38
N GLN A 115 -6.24 -1.30 -8.72
CA GLN A 115 -5.38 -0.98 -7.58
C GLN A 115 -5.83 -1.72 -6.33
N THR A 116 -7.14 -1.89 -6.14
CA THR A 116 -7.69 -2.74 -5.07
C THR A 116 -7.30 -4.20 -5.27
N ASP A 117 -7.38 -4.72 -6.50
CA ASP A 117 -6.94 -6.08 -6.81
C ASP A 117 -5.46 -6.28 -6.49
N ALA A 118 -4.60 -5.37 -6.96
CA ALA A 118 -3.17 -5.39 -6.67
C ALA A 118 -2.87 -5.31 -5.16
N PHE A 119 -3.64 -4.51 -4.43
CA PHE A 119 -3.55 -4.45 -2.96
C PHE A 119 -3.92 -5.79 -2.31
N LEU A 120 -5.02 -6.42 -2.72
CA LEU A 120 -5.42 -7.72 -2.18
C LEU A 120 -4.43 -8.83 -2.52
N ALA A 121 -3.86 -8.80 -3.73
CA ALA A 121 -2.78 -9.70 -4.15
C ALA A 121 -1.55 -9.56 -3.24
N GLU A 122 -1.13 -8.32 -2.96
CA GLU A 122 -0.02 -8.03 -2.04
C GLU A 122 -0.31 -8.49 -0.61
N VAL A 123 -1.52 -8.24 -0.09
CA VAL A 123 -1.91 -8.71 1.25
C VAL A 123 -1.86 -10.24 1.34
N ARG A 124 -2.28 -10.95 0.28
CA ARG A 124 -2.18 -12.42 0.22
C ARG A 124 -0.72 -12.88 0.18
N ALA A 125 0.13 -12.21 -0.59
CA ALA A 125 1.56 -12.49 -0.66
C ALA A 125 2.25 -12.30 0.70
N GLN A 126 1.97 -11.17 1.37
CA GLN A 126 2.46 -10.89 2.73
C GLN A 126 1.97 -11.93 3.74
N GLY A 127 0.74 -12.42 3.60
CA GLY A 127 0.22 -13.51 4.42
C GLY A 127 1.01 -14.80 4.25
N ALA A 128 1.42 -15.14 3.02
CA ALA A 128 2.26 -16.30 2.74
C ALA A 128 3.68 -16.13 3.31
N GLU A 129 4.26 -14.95 3.15
CA GLU A 129 5.59 -14.61 3.71
C GLU A 129 5.58 -14.66 5.25
N GLY A 130 4.54 -14.09 5.89
CA GLY A 130 4.40 -14.12 7.35
C GLY A 130 4.23 -15.54 7.92
N PHE A 131 3.70 -16.48 7.13
CA PHE A 131 3.67 -17.90 7.52
C PHE A 131 5.08 -18.51 7.59
N ILE A 132 6.01 -18.10 6.72
CA ILE A 132 7.41 -18.55 6.79
C ILE A 132 8.09 -18.03 8.05
N ASP A 133 7.89 -16.76 8.40
CA ASP A 133 8.44 -16.19 9.62
C ASP A 133 7.94 -16.96 10.86
N PHE A 134 6.64 -17.27 10.89
CA PHE A 134 6.04 -18.10 11.94
C PHE A 134 6.66 -19.51 12.03
N CYS A 135 6.97 -20.13 10.89
CA CYS A 135 7.63 -21.43 10.85
C CYS A 135 9.12 -21.38 11.27
N GLY A 136 9.78 -20.23 11.12
CA GLY A 136 11.24 -20.08 11.28
C GLY A 136 11.72 -19.83 12.72
N GLU A 137 10.92 -19.19 13.57
CA GLU A 137 11.42 -18.62 14.84
C GLU A 137 11.29 -19.54 16.07
N GLU A 138 10.17 -20.24 16.31
CA GLU A 138 9.99 -21.01 17.57
C GLU A 138 9.17 -22.31 17.44
N ASN A 139 8.71 -22.68 16.24
CA ASN A 139 7.77 -23.80 16.10
C ASN A 139 8.49 -25.16 15.90
N SER A 140 8.62 -25.89 17.00
CA SER A 140 9.39 -27.15 17.17
C SER A 140 9.15 -28.24 16.11
N VAL A 141 7.93 -28.38 15.58
CA VAL A 141 7.56 -29.42 14.60
C VAL A 141 8.39 -29.32 13.30
N PHE A 142 8.92 -28.13 12.98
CA PHE A 142 9.69 -27.89 11.75
C PHE A 142 11.21 -27.86 11.95
N VAL A 143 11.69 -27.82 13.20
CA VAL A 143 13.13 -27.68 13.51
C VAL A 143 13.91 -28.97 13.21
N GLU A 144 13.33 -30.15 13.47
CA GLU A 144 13.96 -31.44 13.09
C GLU A 144 14.00 -31.67 11.57
N SER A 145 13.16 -30.95 10.81
CA SER A 145 13.06 -31.08 9.35
C SER A 145 13.84 -30.00 8.58
N LYS A 146 14.63 -29.15 9.26
CA LYS A 146 15.36 -27.99 8.67
C LYS A 146 16.23 -28.34 7.45
N ALA A 147 16.71 -29.57 7.34
CA ALA A 147 17.50 -30.03 6.19
C ALA A 147 16.66 -30.24 4.91
N TYR A 148 15.34 -30.51 5.03
CA TYR A 148 14.42 -30.70 3.90
C TYR A 148 13.76 -29.39 3.42
N TYR A 149 13.69 -28.36 4.27
CA TYR A 149 12.87 -27.17 4.02
C TYR A 149 13.64 -25.91 3.57
N ARG A 150 14.93 -26.00 3.20
CA ARG A 150 15.57 -24.87 2.49
C ARG A 150 14.79 -24.47 1.24
N SER A 151 14.14 -25.43 0.58
CA SER A 151 13.26 -25.18 -0.57
C SER A 151 11.93 -24.52 -0.23
N LEU A 152 11.53 -24.45 1.05
CA LEU A 152 10.22 -23.92 1.44
C LEU A 152 10.19 -22.40 1.38
N SER A 153 11.25 -21.74 1.87
CA SER A 153 11.37 -20.28 1.76
C SER A 153 11.41 -19.86 0.29
N ASP A 154 12.15 -20.59 -0.55
CA ASP A 154 12.21 -20.35 -1.99
C ASP A 154 10.82 -20.56 -2.64
N ALA A 155 10.13 -21.66 -2.31
CA ALA A 155 8.78 -21.94 -2.83
C ALA A 155 7.73 -20.91 -2.39
N VAL A 156 7.82 -20.40 -1.15
CA VAL A 156 6.92 -19.33 -0.69
C VAL A 156 7.25 -18.01 -1.37
N ALA A 157 8.52 -17.69 -1.60
CA ALA A 157 8.91 -16.51 -2.36
C ALA A 157 8.36 -16.59 -3.81
N GLU A 158 8.50 -17.74 -4.47
CA GLU A 158 7.91 -17.96 -5.81
C GLU A 158 6.38 -17.84 -5.79
N PHE A 159 5.72 -18.41 -4.79
CA PHE A 159 4.27 -18.34 -4.66
C PHE A 159 3.76 -16.91 -4.37
N ALA A 160 4.46 -16.16 -3.52
CA ALA A 160 4.17 -14.76 -3.24
C ALA A 160 4.28 -13.90 -4.52
N GLU A 161 5.31 -14.13 -5.34
CA GLU A 161 5.43 -13.47 -6.65
C GLU A 161 4.28 -13.84 -7.61
N GLN A 162 3.86 -15.11 -7.65
CA GLN A 162 2.71 -15.51 -8.45
C GLN A 162 1.42 -14.79 -8.03
N LEU A 163 1.20 -14.64 -6.71
CA LEU A 163 0.07 -13.88 -6.19
C LEU A 163 0.13 -12.42 -6.64
N ARG A 164 1.29 -11.77 -6.55
CA ARG A 164 1.50 -10.36 -6.97
C ARG A 164 1.27 -10.16 -8.47
N LEU A 165 1.67 -11.12 -9.30
CA LEU A 165 1.48 -11.08 -10.75
C LEU A 165 0.02 -11.33 -11.17
N GLY A 166 -0.86 -11.68 -10.23
CA GLY A 166 -2.25 -12.03 -10.54
C GLY A 166 -2.38 -13.31 -11.34
N ALA A 167 -1.38 -14.21 -11.27
CA ALA A 167 -1.47 -15.52 -11.90
C ALA A 167 -2.65 -16.27 -11.27
N SER A 168 -3.61 -16.62 -12.12
CA SER A 168 -4.89 -17.23 -11.78
C SER A 168 -4.74 -18.39 -10.79
N GLN A 169 -5.58 -18.40 -9.76
CA GLN A 169 -6.08 -19.66 -9.19
C GLN A 169 -7.02 -20.33 -10.19
#